data_AF-A0A966JD64-F1
#
_entry.id   AF-A0A966JD64-F1
#
_cell.length_a   1.000
_cell.length_b   1.000
_cell.length_c   1.000
_cell.angle_alpha   90.00
_cell.angle_beta   90.00
_cell.angle_gamma   90.00
#
_symmetry.space_group_name_H-M   'P 1'
#
loop_
_entity.id
_entity.type
_entity.pdbx_description
1 polymer ?
#
loop_
_entity_poly.entity_id
_entity_poly.type
_entity_poly.pdbx_seq_one_letter_code
_entity_poly.pdbx_strand_id
1 'polypeptide(L)' 'MARRDAGTGIEEPIWDEGRVVVGLDEVGKGSWAGPLMVGAVVIPVGGCMSGVRDSKAMTERAREAIFEDLADWCAAWS' A
#
# COMPACT_ATOMS: atom_id res chain seq x y z
N MET A 1 5.84 21.27 -6.14
CA MET A 1 4.68 20.78 -6.91
C MET A 1 4.07 19.64 -6.10
N ALA A 2 2.97 19.88 -5.38
CA ALA A 2 2.37 18.85 -4.53
C ALA A 2 1.99 17.66 -5.42
N ARG A 3 2.55 16.48 -5.15
CA ARG A 3 2.16 15.25 -5.84
C ARG A 3 0.68 15.03 -5.51
N ARG A 4 -0.19 15.04 -6.53
CA ARG A 4 -1.62 14.71 -6.40
C ARG A 4 -1.75 13.37 -5.67
N ASP A 5 -2.67 13.27 -4.72
CA ASP A 5 -3.00 12.01 -4.05
C ASP A 5 -3.25 10.90 -5.07
N ALA A 6 -2.89 9.66 -4.74
CA ALA A 6 -3.20 8.53 -5.61
C ALA A 6 -4.72 8.36 -5.65
N GLY A 7 -5.31 8.64 -6.82
CA GLY A 7 -6.73 8.40 -7.06
C GLY A 7 -6.99 6.93 -7.39
N THR A 8 -8.23 6.50 -7.19
CA THR A 8 -8.74 5.13 -7.39
C THR A 8 -9.20 4.84 -8.82
N GLY A 9 -8.87 5.69 -9.79
CA GLY A 9 -9.44 5.62 -11.14
C GLY A 9 -9.04 4.37 -11.94
N ILE A 10 -8.01 3.63 -11.52
CA ILE A 10 -7.64 2.35 -12.15
C ILE A 10 -8.43 1.21 -11.50
N GLU A 11 -8.65 1.30 -10.19
CA GLU A 11 -9.29 0.31 -9.35
C GLU A 11 -10.82 0.34 -9.47
N GLU A 12 -11.41 1.53 -9.62
CA GLU A 12 -12.84 1.77 -9.81
C GLU A 12 -13.51 0.84 -10.83
N PRO A 13 -13.09 0.81 -12.11
CA PRO A 13 -13.71 -0.08 -13.09
C PRO A 13 -13.52 -1.57 -12.75
N ILE A 14 -12.46 -1.94 -12.03
CA ILE A 14 -12.20 -3.33 -11.63
C ILE A 14 -13.15 -3.74 -10.50
N TRP A 15 -13.42 -2.84 -9.55
CA TRP A 15 -14.41 -3.05 -8.51
C TRP A 15 -15.84 -3.11 -9.05
N ASP A 16 -16.17 -2.29 -10.05
CA ASP A 16 -17.48 -2.32 -10.72
C ASP A 16 -17.77 -3.67 -11.40
N GLU A 17 -16.74 -4.38 -11.85
CA GLU A 17 -16.83 -5.76 -12.34
C GLU A 17 -16.97 -6.81 -11.22
N GLY A 18 -17.00 -6.39 -9.95
CA GLY A 18 -17.06 -7.27 -8.78
C GLY A 18 -15.75 -8.02 -8.52
N ARG A 19 -14.62 -7.53 -9.02
CA ARG A 19 -13.31 -8.17 -8.83
C ARG A 19 -12.58 -7.64 -7.61
N VAL A 20 -11.65 -8.44 -7.11
CA VAL A 20 -10.75 -8.07 -6.02
C VAL A 20 -9.51 -7.39 -6.58
N VAL A 21 -9.13 -6.26 -5.99
CA VAL A 21 -7.90 -5.53 -6.31
C VAL A 21 -6.86 -5.77 -5.22
N VAL A 22 -5.65 -6.12 -5.64
CA VAL A 22 -4.52 -6.36 -4.73
C VAL A 22 -3.36 -5.45 -5.12
N GLY A 23 -2.91 -4.62 -4.18
CA GLY A 23 -1.69 -3.83 -4.31
C GLY A 23 -0.46 -4.68 -3.97
N LEU A 24 0.61 -4.52 -4.75
CA LEU A 24 1.88 -5.22 -4.57
C LEU A 24 3.02 -4.20 -4.52
N ASP A 25 3.96 -4.37 -3.60
CA ASP A 25 5.19 -3.58 -3.53
C ASP A 25 6.36 -4.41 -3.01
N GLU A 26 7.58 -4.04 -3.37
CA GLU A 26 8.80 -4.74 -2.97
C GLU A 26 9.84 -3.86 -2.30
N VAL A 27 10.59 -4.44 -1.36
CA VAL A 27 11.70 -3.78 -0.66
C VAL A 27 12.93 -4.67 -0.73
N GLY A 28 14.08 -4.08 -1.05
CA GLY A 28 15.38 -4.77 -1.06
C GLY A 28 15.93 -5.10 -2.45
N LYS A 29 15.23 -4.76 -3.55
CA LYS A 29 15.69 -5.02 -4.93
C LYS A 29 17.07 -4.42 -5.27
N GLY A 30 17.49 -3.37 -4.57
CA GLY A 30 18.78 -2.70 -4.76
C GLY A 30 19.84 -3.03 -3.71
N SER A 31 19.52 -3.89 -2.74
CA SER A 31 20.44 -4.22 -1.64
C SER A 31 21.53 -5.18 -2.11
N TRP A 32 22.76 -4.99 -1.62
CA TRP A 32 23.87 -5.90 -1.92
C TRP A 32 23.78 -7.24 -1.17
N ALA A 33 23.13 -7.24 0.00
CA ALA A 33 22.88 -8.41 0.83
C ALA A 33 21.56 -8.23 1.61
N GLY A 34 20.97 -9.35 2.06
CA GLY A 34 19.68 -9.40 2.73
C GLY A 34 18.55 -9.92 1.82
N PRO A 35 17.38 -10.27 2.39
CA PRO A 35 16.27 -10.79 1.62
C PRO A 35 15.58 -9.69 0.79
N LEU A 36 15.00 -10.09 -0.35
CA LEU A 36 13.98 -9.32 -1.04
C LEU A 36 12.64 -9.63 -0.38
N MET A 37 11.91 -8.60 0.03
CA MET A 37 10.59 -8.72 0.62
C MET A 37 9.55 -8.19 -0.37
N VAL A 38 8.42 -8.88 -0.49
CA VAL A 38 7.26 -8.44 -1.27
C VAL A 38 6.06 -8.46 -0.34
N GLY A 39 5.29 -7.37 -0.33
CA GLY A 39 4.03 -7.29 0.40
C GLY A 39 2.84 -7.29 -0.57
N ALA A 40 1.74 -7.90 -0.15
CA ALA A 40 0.47 -7.89 -0.86
C ALA A 40 -0.65 -7.39 0.05
N VAL A 41 -1.50 -6.49 -0.46
CA VAL A 41 -2.62 -5.91 0.30
C VAL A 41 -3.89 -5.92 -0.55
N VAL A 42 -4.95 -6.53 -0.03
CA VAL A 42 -6.28 -6.48 -0.64
C VAL A 42 -6.91 -5.12 -0.32
N ILE A 43 -7.10 -4.31 -1.37
CA ILE A 43 -7.57 -2.93 -1.24
C ILE A 43 -9.11 -2.93 -1.13
N PRO A 44 -9.70 -2.32 -0.09
CA PRO A 44 -11.15 -2.20 0.02
C PRO A 44 -11.71 -1.30 -1.09
N VAL A 45 -12.94 -1.56 -1.52
CA VAL A 45 -13.61 -0.79 -2.58
C VAL A 45 -13.72 0.68 -2.19
N GLY A 46 -13.31 1.57 -3.09
CA GLY A 46 -13.26 3.02 -2.83
C GLY A 46 -12.18 3.41 -1.81
N GLY A 47 -11.28 2.50 -1.46
CA GLY A 47 -10.26 2.70 -0.46
C GLY A 47 -9.16 3.64 -0.94
N CYS A 48 -8.95 4.73 -0.22
CA CYS A 48 -7.75 5.55 -0.31
C CYS A 48 -7.26 5.87 1.11
N MET A 49 -6.11 5.32 1.50
CA MET A 49 -5.53 5.57 2.82
C MET A 49 -4.55 6.75 2.73
N SER A 50 -4.85 7.83 3.44
CA SER A 50 -3.96 8.99 3.53
C SER A 50 -2.72 8.66 4.35
N GLY A 51 -1.54 9.17 3.96
CA GLY A 51 -0.31 9.05 4.75
C GLY A 51 0.61 7.86 4.40
N VAL A 52 0.13 6.87 3.64
CA VAL A 52 0.93 5.65 3.30
C VAL A 52 1.97 5.90 2.19
N ARG A 53 1.89 7.03 1.49
CA ARG A 53 2.58 7.23 0.20
C ARG A 53 4.02 7.72 0.25
N ASP A 54 4.51 8.23 1.39
CA ASP A 54 5.90 8.72 1.51
C ASP A 54 6.70 7.94 2.55
N SER A 55 6.90 6.65 2.30
CA SER A 55 7.76 5.79 3.11
C SER A 55 9.22 6.27 3.19
N LYS A 56 9.62 7.23 2.34
CA LYS A 56 10.97 7.84 2.35
C LYS A 56 11.09 9.02 3.32
N ALA A 57 9.97 9.54 3.83
CA ALA A 57 9.93 10.57 4.87
C ALA A 57 9.60 10.02 6.27
N MET A 58 9.33 8.73 6.40
CA MET A 58 8.93 8.10 7.66
C MET A 58 10.10 7.50 8.42
N THR A 59 10.13 7.71 9.73
CA THR A 59 11.02 6.97 10.64
C THR A 59 10.57 5.52 10.76
N GLU A 60 11.47 4.62 11.17
CA GLU A 60 11.15 3.21 11.42
C GLU A 60 9.95 3.07 12.36
N ARG A 61 9.97 3.78 13.49
CA ARG A 61 8.86 3.81 14.46
C ARG A 61 7.54 4.27 13.87
N ALA A 62 7.56 5.28 12.98
CA ALA A 62 6.34 5.77 12.36
C ALA A 62 5.78 4.75 11.34
N ARG A 63 6.65 3.98 10.69
CA ARG A 63 6.25 2.89 9.78
C ARG A 63 5.62 1.73 10.54
N GLU A 64 6.20 1.35 11.67
CA GLU A 64 5.63 0.32 12.56
C GLU A 64 4.26 0.75 13.10
N ALA A 65 4.10 2.02 13.48
CA ALA A 65 2.83 2.52 13.98
C ALA A 65 1.71 2.52 12.91
N ILE A 66 2.02 2.87 11.65
CA ILE A 66 1.02 2.84 10.56
C ILE A 66 0.60 1.41 10.21
N PHE A 67 1.42 0.41 10.51
CA PHE A 67 1.12 -0.96 10.13
C PHE A 67 -0.20 -1.46 10.72
N GLU A 68 -0.47 -1.16 11.99
CA GLU A 68 -1.72 -1.56 12.65
C GLU A 68 -2.92 -0.92 11.95
N ASP A 69 -2.87 0.39 11.70
CA ASP A 69 -3.92 1.12 10.99
C ASP A 69 -4.15 0.55 9.57
N LEU A 70 -3.07 0.15 8.88
CA LEU A 70 -3.14 -0.43 7.53
C LEU A 70 -3.70 -1.84 7.54
N ALA A 71 -3.31 -2.65 8.52
CA ALA A 71 -3.80 -4.02 8.70
C ALA A 71 -5.30 -4.02 9.00
N ASP A 72 -5.78 -3.08 9.82
CA ASP A 72 -7.20 -2.92 10.15
C ASP A 72 -8.02 -2.33 8.99
N TRP A 73 -7.41 -1.45 8.19
CA TRP A 73 -8.08 -0.84 7.04
C TRP A 73 -8.27 -1.80 5.86
N CYS A 74 -7.29 -2.68 5.61
CA CYS A 74 -7.33 -3.58 4.46
C CYS A 74 -8.18 -4.82 4.72
N ALA A 75 -8.63 -5.48 3.64
CA ALA A 75 -9.41 -6.70 3.77
C ALA A 75 -8.54 -7.93 4.11
N ALA A 76 -7.29 -7.95 3.64
CA ALA A 76 -6.29 -8.97 3.93
C ALA A 76 -4.90 -8.48 3.46
N TRP A 77 -3.83 -9.01 4.04
CA TRP A 77 -2.45 -8.73 3.64
C TRP A 77 -1.53 -9.95 3.87
N SER A 78 -0.38 -9.96 3.21
CA SER A 78 0.72 -10.93 3.41
C SER A 78 2.08 -10.33 3.10
#